data_AF-A0A7S0RVF3-F1
#
_entry.id   AF-A0A7S0RVF3-F1
#
_cell.length_a   1.000
_cell.length_b   1.000
_cell.length_c   1.000
_cell.angle_alpha   90.00
_cell.angle_beta   90.00
_cell.angle_gamma   90.00
#
_symmetry.space_group_name_H-M   'P 1'
#
loop_
_entity.id
_entity.type
_entity.pdbx_description
1 polymer ?
#
loop_
_entity_poly.entity_id
_entity_poly.type
_entity_poly.pdbx_seq_one_letter_code
_entity_poly.pdbx_strand_id
1 'polypeptide(L)'
;GGQCSKSTPRGAVMQFSSTGKEHAAKKDLGLHAMMYGSVYVGTVALGANDAQTVKTFMEAEAYEGPSLIIAYAHCISHGIDTAKGHEEQRLAVATGHWPLYRYNP
;
A
#
# COMPACT_ATOMS: atom_id res chain seq x y z
N GLY A 1 -16.44 -9.11 3.01
CA GLY A 1 -16.44 -9.79 4.32
C GLY A 1 -15.55 -9.09 5.35
N GLY A 2 -14.41 -8.50 4.98
CA GLY A 2 -13.56 -7.77 5.94
C GLY A 2 -12.74 -8.70 6.85
N GLN A 3 -12.08 -9.70 6.27
CA GLN A 3 -11.26 -10.68 7.00
C GLN A 3 -9.82 -10.18 7.15
N CYS A 4 -9.18 -10.57 8.27
CA CYS A 4 -7.79 -10.25 8.54
C CYS A 4 -6.86 -10.86 7.48
N SER A 5 -5.80 -10.12 7.12
CA SER A 5 -4.78 -10.54 6.17
C SER A 5 -3.37 -10.25 6.69
N LYS A 6 -2.35 -10.80 6.02
CA LYS A 6 -0.94 -10.41 6.28
C LYS A 6 -0.69 -8.92 5.99
N SER A 7 -1.53 -8.29 5.17
CA SER A 7 -1.48 -6.87 4.84
C SER A 7 -2.21 -5.96 5.85
N THR A 8 -3.01 -6.53 6.77
CA THR A 8 -3.70 -5.79 7.83
C THR A 8 -2.66 -5.16 8.78
N PRO A 9 -2.77 -3.85 9.11
CA PRO A 9 -1.83 -3.19 10.01
C PRO A 9 -2.03 -3.66 11.46
N ARG A 10 -1.00 -3.42 12.29
CA ARG A 10 -1.05 -3.78 13.72
C ARG A 10 -2.19 -3.03 14.40
N GLY A 11 -2.94 -3.71 15.27
CA GLY A 11 -4.06 -3.12 16.01
C GLY A 11 -5.35 -2.90 15.22
N ALA A 12 -5.39 -3.14 13.90
CA ALA A 12 -6.64 -3.06 13.15
C ALA A 12 -7.57 -4.23 13.48
N VAL A 13 -8.83 -3.91 13.75
CA VAL A 13 -9.90 -4.86 14.07
C VAL A 13 -10.60 -5.31 12.79
N MET A 14 -10.62 -6.61 12.54
CA MET A 14 -11.24 -7.25 11.37
C MET A 14 -11.81 -8.60 11.77
N GLN A 15 -12.57 -9.27 10.89
CA GLN A 15 -12.93 -10.67 11.13
C GLN A 15 -11.66 -11.52 11.28
N PHE A 16 -11.65 -12.44 12.25
CA PHE A 16 -10.45 -13.20 12.68
C PHE A 16 -9.36 -12.37 13.38
N SER A 17 -9.68 -11.14 13.81
CA SER A 17 -8.79 -10.27 14.58
C SER A 17 -9.63 -9.31 15.45
N SER A 18 -10.50 -9.85 16.30
CA SER A 18 -11.48 -9.08 17.09
C SER A 18 -10.85 -8.15 18.13
N THR A 19 -9.70 -8.53 18.69
CA THR A 19 -8.90 -7.72 19.63
C THR A 19 -7.89 -6.82 18.91
N GLY A 20 -7.96 -6.73 17.58
CA GLY A 20 -6.94 -6.11 16.75
C GLY A 20 -5.84 -7.10 16.36
N LYS A 21 -5.01 -6.77 15.38
CA LYS A 21 -3.88 -7.63 14.97
C LYS A 21 -2.73 -7.49 15.96
N GLU A 22 -2.57 -8.47 16.85
CA GLU A 22 -1.66 -8.42 18.00
C GLU A 22 -0.21 -8.78 17.65
N HIS A 23 0.01 -9.93 17.01
CA HIS A 23 1.36 -10.54 16.97
C HIS A 23 2.24 -10.13 15.79
N ALA A 24 1.69 -9.47 14.77
CA ALA A 24 2.44 -9.18 13.55
C ALA A 24 2.16 -7.78 12.99
N ALA A 25 3.23 -7.10 12.58
CA ALA A 25 3.11 -5.92 11.73
C ALA A 25 2.51 -6.28 10.36
N LYS A 26 2.19 -5.26 9.56
CA LYS A 26 1.89 -5.45 8.15
C LYS A 26 3.10 -6.11 7.47
N LYS A 27 2.88 -7.20 6.73
CA LYS A 27 3.93 -7.80 5.89
C LYS A 27 4.37 -6.77 4.85
N ASP A 28 5.67 -6.49 4.80
CA ASP A 28 6.25 -5.64 3.76
C ASP A 28 6.52 -6.47 2.50
N LEU A 29 5.53 -6.53 1.62
CA LEU A 29 5.66 -7.24 0.34
C LEU A 29 6.67 -6.55 -0.59
N GLY A 30 6.75 -5.22 -0.56
CA GLY A 30 7.65 -4.46 -1.41
C GLY A 30 9.10 -4.71 -1.02
N LEU A 31 9.42 -4.70 0.28
CA LEU A 31 10.76 -5.04 0.76
C LEU A 31 11.20 -6.45 0.34
N HIS A 32 10.30 -7.44 0.44
CA HIS A 32 10.60 -8.80 -0.01
C HIS A 32 10.88 -8.87 -1.52
N ALA A 33 10.17 -8.07 -2.33
CA ALA A 33 10.41 -8.01 -3.77
C ALA A 33 11.72 -7.29 -4.10
N MET A 34 12.04 -6.20 -3.40
CA MET A 34 13.30 -5.46 -3.56
C MET A 34 14.53 -6.33 -3.23
N MET A 35 14.40 -7.29 -2.31
CA MET A 35 15.50 -8.22 -1.96
C MET A 35 15.98 -9.08 -3.14
N TYR A 36 15.17 -9.30 -4.18
CA TYR A 36 15.64 -9.98 -5.39
C TYR A 36 16.61 -9.15 -6.21
N GLY A 37 16.66 -7.82 -6.00
CA GLY A 37 17.55 -6.91 -6.73
C GLY A 37 17.10 -6.59 -8.15
N SER A 38 16.39 -7.49 -8.83
CA SER A 38 15.99 -7.42 -10.25
C SER A 38 14.51 -7.15 -10.51
N VAL A 39 13.79 -6.63 -9.51
CA VAL A 39 12.35 -6.37 -9.60
C VAL A 39 12.12 -4.88 -9.41
N TYR A 40 11.45 -4.22 -10.35
CA TYR A 40 10.97 -2.86 -10.13
C TYR A 40 9.85 -2.88 -9.07
N VAL A 41 9.94 -2.03 -8.05
CA VAL A 41 8.95 -1.99 -6.97
C VAL A 41 8.51 -0.56 -6.71
N GLY A 42 7.21 -0.30 -6.77
CA GLY A 42 6.64 1.01 -6.43
C GLY A 42 5.45 0.91 -5.49
N THR A 43 5.39 1.79 -4.48
CA THR A 43 4.17 2.02 -3.69
C THR A 43 3.49 3.29 -4.15
N VAL A 44 2.17 3.22 -4.34
CA VAL A 44 1.37 4.35 -4.86
C VAL A 44 0.15 4.62 -4.00
N ALA A 45 -0.29 5.86 -3.99
CA ALA A 45 -1.56 6.29 -3.40
C ALA A 45 -2.08 7.48 -4.21
N LEU A 46 -3.07 7.24 -5.07
CA LEU A 46 -3.58 8.22 -6.04
C LEU A 46 -4.08 9.50 -5.37
N GLY A 47 -4.76 9.39 -4.22
CA GLY A 47 -5.26 10.55 -3.48
C GLY A 47 -4.16 11.38 -2.81
N ALA A 48 -2.98 10.80 -2.59
CA ALA A 48 -1.85 11.50 -2.00
C ALA A 48 -0.98 12.20 -3.04
N ASN A 49 -0.65 11.52 -4.14
CA ASN A 49 0.19 12.06 -5.20
C ASN A 49 -0.10 11.35 -6.53
N ASP A 50 -0.86 12.03 -7.39
CA ASP A 50 -1.25 11.58 -8.72
C ASP A 50 -0.04 11.54 -9.68
N ALA A 51 0.81 12.57 -9.67
CA ALA A 51 2.02 12.64 -10.48
C ALA A 51 2.99 11.49 -10.17
N GLN A 52 3.18 11.16 -8.89
CA GLN A 52 3.98 10.01 -8.47
C GLN A 52 3.33 8.69 -8.91
N THR A 53 2.01 8.59 -8.84
CA THR A 53 1.28 7.40 -9.32
C THR A 53 1.53 7.20 -10.81
N VAL A 54 1.28 8.21 -11.66
CA VAL A 54 1.49 8.12 -13.11
C VAL A 54 2.95 7.79 -13.45
N LYS A 55 3.91 8.47 -12.80
CA LYS A 55 5.34 8.19 -12.98
C LYS A 55 5.70 6.75 -12.63
N THR A 56 5.15 6.22 -11.54
CA THR A 56 5.42 4.84 -11.10
C THR A 56 4.93 3.82 -12.12
N PHE A 57 3.76 4.06 -12.72
CA PHE A 57 3.20 3.18 -13.76
C PHE A 57 4.02 3.25 -15.07
N MET A 58 4.42 4.45 -15.51
CA MET A 58 5.26 4.60 -16.71
C MET A 58 6.63 3.92 -16.55
N GLU A 59 7.29 4.10 -15.39
CA GLU A 59 8.58 3.46 -15.12
C GLU A 59 8.44 1.92 -15.00
N ALA A 60 7.39 1.43 -14.36
CA ALA A 60 7.12 0.00 -14.23
C ALA A 60 6.84 -0.68 -15.58
N GLU A 61 6.18 0.01 -16.49
CA GLU A 61 5.84 -0.50 -17.82
C GLU A 61 7.04 -0.48 -18.76
N ALA A 62 7.87 0.57 -18.68
CA ALA A 62 9.11 0.68 -19.46
C ALA A 62 10.24 -0.24 -18.96
N TYR A 63 10.12 -0.82 -17.75
CA TYR A 63 11.13 -1.70 -17.19
C TYR A 63 11.15 -3.06 -17.88
N GLU A 64 12.29 -3.45 -18.46
CA GLU A 64 12.50 -4.75 -19.12
C GLU A 64 12.69 -5.89 -18.10
N GLY A 65 11.67 -6.12 -17.27
CA GLY A 65 11.72 -7.12 -16.21
C GLY A 65 10.43 -7.21 -15.40
N PRO A 66 10.43 -7.97 -14.29
CA PRO A 66 9.28 -8.05 -13.42
C PRO A 66 9.06 -6.73 -12.67
N SER A 67 7.82 -6.25 -12.68
CA SER A 67 7.39 -5.04 -11.98
C SER A 67 6.29 -5.33 -10.97
N LEU A 68 6.41 -4.75 -9.77
CA LEU A 68 5.43 -4.84 -8.69
C LEU A 68 4.98 -3.44 -8.26
N ILE A 69 3.69 -3.14 -8.44
CA ILE A 69 3.07 -1.91 -7.92
C ILE A 69 2.14 -2.27 -6.77
N ILE A 70 2.33 -1.63 -5.62
CA ILE A 70 1.48 -1.78 -4.43
C ILE A 70 0.69 -0.50 -4.23
N ALA A 71 -0.61 -0.53 -4.54
CA ALA A 71 -1.50 0.62 -4.42
C ALA A 71 -2.28 0.64 -3.10
N TYR A 72 -2.34 1.80 -2.45
CA TYR A 72 -3.26 2.03 -1.35
C TYR A 72 -4.68 2.18 -1.87
N ALA A 73 -5.53 1.19 -1.58
CA ALA A 73 -6.94 1.21 -1.93
C ALA A 73 -7.77 1.42 -0.66
N HIS A 74 -8.37 2.60 -0.53
CA HIS A 74 -9.34 2.88 0.51
C HIS A 74 -10.60 2.01 0.29
N CYS A 75 -11.23 1.55 1.37
CA CYS A 75 -12.34 0.60 1.31
C CYS A 75 -13.38 0.92 2.37
N ILE A 76 -14.65 0.57 2.12
CA ILE A 76 -15.74 0.67 3.09
C ILE A 76 -15.43 -0.04 4.41
N SER A 77 -14.64 -1.11 4.38
CA SER A 77 -14.25 -1.88 5.57
C SER A 77 -13.28 -1.12 6.48
N HIS A 78 -12.74 0.01 6.07
CA HIS A 78 -11.93 0.87 6.93
C HIS A 78 -12.78 1.76 7.85
N GLY A 79 -14.12 1.80 7.67
CA GLY A 79 -15.00 2.61 8.50
C GLY A 79 -14.89 4.12 8.24
N ILE A 80 -14.39 4.50 7.06
CA ILE A 80 -14.24 5.88 6.62
C ILE A 80 -15.43 6.32 5.75
N ASP A 81 -15.66 7.63 5.66
CA ASP A 81 -16.53 8.21 4.65
C ASP A 81 -15.88 8.06 3.26
N THR A 82 -16.45 7.18 2.42
CA THR A 82 -15.88 6.89 1.09
C THR A 82 -15.88 8.09 0.16
N ALA A 83 -16.75 9.09 0.38
CA ALA A 83 -16.72 10.34 -0.37
C ALA A 83 -15.41 11.12 -0.13
N LYS A 84 -14.77 10.90 1.03
CA LYS A 84 -13.47 11.49 1.42
C LYS A 84 -12.31 10.53 1.16
N GLY A 85 -12.52 9.47 0.38
CA GLY A 85 -11.53 8.42 0.16
C GLY A 85 -10.16 8.93 -0.30
N HIS A 86 -10.10 9.95 -1.16
CA HIS A 86 -8.84 10.55 -1.61
C HIS A 86 -8.10 11.30 -0.48
N GLU A 87 -8.83 12.00 0.38
CA GLU A 87 -8.26 12.69 1.53
C GLU A 87 -7.65 11.68 2.51
N GLU A 88 -8.33 10.55 2.75
CA GLU A 88 -7.80 9.47 3.59
C GLU A 88 -6.48 8.90 3.03
N GLN A 89 -6.33 8.76 1.71
CA GLN A 89 -5.05 8.35 1.14
C GLN A 89 -3.95 9.39 1.39
N ARG A 90 -4.29 10.67 1.25
CA ARG A 90 -3.35 11.78 1.52
C ARG A 90 -2.90 11.78 2.97
N LEU A 91 -3.83 11.63 3.91
CA LEU A 91 -3.54 11.52 5.34
C LEU A 91 -2.70 10.27 5.66
N ALA A 92 -3.00 9.13 5.03
CA ALA A 92 -2.22 7.91 5.21
C ALA A 92 -0.75 8.10 4.81
N VAL A 93 -0.48 8.85 3.73
CA VAL A 93 0.89 9.18 3.32
C VAL A 93 1.51 10.23 4.25
N ALA A 94 0.78 11.30 4.59
CA ALA A 94 1.28 12.39 5.42
C ALA A 94 1.65 11.94 6.85
N THR A 95 0.93 10.95 7.39
CA THR A 95 1.20 10.36 8.71
C THR A 95 2.28 9.27 8.68
N GLY A 96 2.82 8.94 7.51
CA GLY A 96 3.78 7.85 7.33
C GLY A 96 3.18 6.45 7.43
N HIS A 97 1.84 6.33 7.55
CA HIS A 97 1.17 5.03 7.54
C HIS A 97 1.36 4.29 6.20
N TRP A 98 1.44 5.04 5.10
CA TRP A 98 1.69 4.52 3.77
C TRP A 98 2.85 5.26 3.09
N PRO A 99 4.10 4.75 3.14
CA PRO A 99 5.21 5.41 2.46
C PRO A 99 5.09 5.27 0.93
N LEU A 100 5.37 6.35 0.22
CA LEU A 100 5.50 6.36 -1.25
C LEU A 100 6.97 6.23 -1.64
N TYR A 101 7.31 5.18 -2.37
CA TYR A 101 8.66 4.96 -2.87
C TYR A 101 8.65 4.27 -4.23
N ARG A 102 9.79 4.35 -4.91
CA ARG A 102 10.08 3.63 -6.16
C ARG A 102 11.49 3.07 -6.05
N TYR A 103 11.64 1.79 -6.35
CA TYR A 103 12.89 1.08 -6.47
C TYR A 103 13.01 0.63 -7.93
N ASN A 104 14.02 1.16 -8.60
CA ASN A 104 14.33 0.84 -9.98
C ASN A 104 15.69 0.12 -10.00
N PRO A 105 15.73 -1.21 -10.21
CA PRO A 105 16.94 -1.99 -10.41
C PRO A 105 17.89 -1.40 -11.46
#